data_AF-A0A3L7VJZ0-F1
#
_entry.id   AF-A0A3L7VJZ0-F1
#
_cell.length_a   1.000
_cell.length_b   1.000
_cell.length_c   1.000
_cell.angle_alpha   90.00
_cell.angle_beta   90.00
_cell.angle_gamma   90.00
#
_symmetry.space_group_name_H-M   'P 1'
#
loop_
_entity.id
_entity.type
_entity.pdbx_description
1 polymer ?
#
loop_
_entity_poly.entity_id
_entity_poly.type
_entity_poly.pdbx_seq_one_letter_code
_entity_poly.pdbx_strand_id
1 'polypeptide(L)'
;MLSAVITNAENGTTWDATKDLSLAANPNGAWSYRWFDSPSAMGNMTDQSADWCGAGLAAWGNGTVGSTPCVLKNNSGAAFAGWTPGVLGLHPGATGRQPVVTWTAPAAGNYTFVSSFTLVGSGGDGVIPSVTRNLGKDNIGLGNQYLQTIAPVREPLAAHVAIQFDMAYAPLAKKGFIPTTANCCAGYYRKDDWAKKHPIFDGLPSGGIMDLHYYRNIVPTDKVMMQMQNPDEAVAGAINACLDYASGLYVGVYKLGGGRFVINNLQILENLGTDPAAERLLRNMLNYLAVDENKPPEQLPADWNEKLIEIGYSKGAR
;
A
#
# COMPACT_ATOMS: atom_id res chain seq x y z
N MET A 1 4.01 -3.74 -15.87
CA MET A 1 3.11 -4.88 -16.08
C MET A 1 2.41 -5.21 -14.78
N LEU A 2 1.09 -5.34 -14.81
CA LEU A 2 0.22 -5.66 -13.69
C LEU A 2 -0.55 -6.94 -14.00
N SER A 3 -0.59 -7.86 -13.04
CA SER A 3 -1.61 -8.90 -12.94
C SER A 3 -2.23 -8.81 -11.55
N ALA A 4 -3.56 -8.85 -11.47
CA ALA A 4 -4.28 -8.92 -10.21
C ALA A 4 -5.54 -9.76 -10.38
N VAL A 5 -5.72 -10.71 -9.47
CA VAL A 5 -6.90 -11.57 -9.41
C VAL A 5 -7.48 -11.50 -8.00
N ILE A 6 -8.76 -11.14 -7.93
CA ILE A 6 -9.57 -11.18 -6.72
C ILE A 6 -10.50 -12.37 -6.83
N THR A 7 -10.63 -13.16 -5.76
CA THR A 7 -11.57 -14.28 -5.71
C THR A 7 -12.42 -14.17 -4.47
N ASN A 8 -13.74 -14.19 -4.59
CA ASN A 8 -14.65 -14.30 -3.46
C ASN A 8 -14.45 -15.68 -2.81
N ALA A 9 -14.14 -15.71 -1.52
CA ALA A 9 -13.80 -16.94 -0.81
C ALA A 9 -15.00 -17.85 -0.54
N GLU A 10 -16.22 -17.31 -0.60
CA GLU A 10 -17.46 -18.04 -0.30
C GLU A 10 -18.01 -18.75 -1.54
N ASN A 11 -17.96 -18.10 -2.70
CA ASN A 11 -18.56 -18.60 -3.93
C ASN A 11 -17.57 -18.81 -5.10
N GLY A 12 -16.29 -18.47 -4.92
CA GLY A 12 -15.25 -18.67 -5.92
C GLY A 12 -15.30 -17.71 -7.11
N THR A 13 -16.16 -16.69 -7.11
CA THR A 13 -16.24 -15.69 -8.20
C THR A 13 -14.91 -14.94 -8.31
N THR A 14 -14.36 -14.86 -9.52
CA THR A 14 -13.07 -14.20 -9.77
C THR A 14 -13.21 -12.89 -10.56
N TRP A 15 -12.43 -11.88 -10.19
CA TRP A 15 -12.20 -10.66 -10.98
C TRP A 15 -10.72 -10.59 -11.33
N ASP A 16 -10.40 -10.51 -12.62
CA ASP A 16 -9.03 -10.50 -13.14
C ASP A 16 -8.82 -9.18 -13.87
N ALA A 17 -8.01 -8.28 -13.28
CA ALA A 17 -7.80 -6.94 -13.80
C ALA A 17 -7.42 -6.95 -15.29
N THR A 18 -6.65 -7.97 -15.68
CA THR A 18 -6.11 -8.10 -17.03
C THR A 18 -7.17 -8.57 -18.03
N LYS A 19 -7.98 -9.56 -17.65
CA LYS A 19 -9.06 -10.05 -18.50
C LYS A 19 -10.22 -9.07 -18.56
N ASP A 20 -10.50 -8.41 -17.46
CA ASP A 20 -11.70 -7.59 -17.26
C ASP A 20 -11.55 -6.14 -17.76
N LEU A 21 -10.37 -5.73 -18.25
CA LEU A 21 -10.21 -4.43 -18.91
C LEU A 21 -11.21 -4.30 -20.07
N SER A 22 -12.09 -3.32 -19.96
CA SER A 22 -13.12 -3.00 -20.94
C SER A 22 -13.09 -1.51 -21.27
N LEU A 23 -13.33 -1.19 -22.55
CA LEU A 23 -13.49 0.17 -23.05
C LEU A 23 -14.98 0.56 -23.22
N ALA A 24 -15.90 -0.24 -22.68
CA ALA A 24 -17.33 0.05 -22.79
C ALA A 24 -17.75 1.19 -21.83
N ALA A 25 -17.15 1.24 -20.64
CA ALA A 25 -17.42 2.24 -19.61
C ALA A 25 -16.28 2.30 -18.59
N ASN A 26 -16.20 3.40 -17.85
CA ASN A 26 -15.34 3.53 -16.67
C ASN A 26 -16.07 4.36 -15.60
N PRO A 27 -16.47 3.76 -14.47
CA PRO A 27 -16.23 2.38 -14.03
C PRO A 27 -16.95 1.33 -14.89
N ASN A 28 -16.46 0.09 -14.87
CA ASN A 28 -17.09 -1.07 -15.49
C ASN A 28 -17.11 -2.27 -14.52
N GLY A 29 -18.30 -2.60 -14.03
CA GLY A 29 -18.46 -3.62 -12.99
C GLY A 29 -17.70 -3.25 -11.72
N ALA A 30 -16.87 -4.17 -11.22
CA ALA A 30 -16.05 -3.97 -10.02
C ALA A 30 -14.81 -3.08 -10.26
N TRP A 31 -14.48 -2.77 -11.52
CA TRP A 31 -13.24 -2.10 -11.89
C TRP A 31 -13.44 -0.62 -12.22
N SER A 32 -12.49 0.21 -11.81
CA SER A 32 -12.33 1.59 -12.28
C SER A 32 -10.87 1.92 -12.56
N TYR A 33 -10.65 2.79 -13.54
CA TYR A 33 -9.34 3.23 -13.99
C TYR A 33 -9.21 4.72 -13.73
N ARG A 34 -8.24 5.11 -12.92
CA ARG A 34 -8.17 6.44 -12.32
C ARG A 34 -6.80 7.05 -12.50
N TRP A 35 -6.74 8.37 -12.55
CA TRP A 35 -5.50 9.10 -12.41
C TRP A 35 -5.40 9.67 -10.99
N PHE A 36 -4.18 9.78 -10.50
CA PHE A 36 -3.87 10.29 -9.17
C PHE A 36 -2.69 11.27 -9.22
N ASP A 37 -2.89 12.46 -8.69
CA ASP A 37 -1.84 13.45 -8.44
C ASP A 37 -1.64 13.66 -6.93
N SER A 38 -2.74 13.82 -6.21
CA SER A 38 -2.78 14.05 -4.76
C SER A 38 -4.14 13.62 -4.20
N PRO A 39 -4.33 13.52 -2.87
CA PRO A 39 -5.61 13.12 -2.28
C PRO A 39 -6.81 14.01 -2.66
N SER A 40 -6.57 15.28 -3.00
CA SER A 40 -7.58 16.22 -3.51
C SER A 40 -7.67 16.26 -5.04
N ALA A 41 -6.75 15.61 -5.74
CA ALA A 41 -6.64 15.57 -7.19
C ALA A 41 -6.52 14.12 -7.67
N MET A 42 -7.67 13.43 -7.69
CA MET A 42 -7.83 12.07 -8.22
C MET A 42 -9.17 11.98 -8.94
N GLY A 43 -9.22 11.30 -10.09
CA GLY A 43 -10.43 11.19 -10.89
C GLY A 43 -10.43 9.94 -11.76
N ASN A 44 -11.60 9.60 -12.33
CA ASN A 44 -11.66 8.55 -13.34
C ASN A 44 -11.01 9.05 -14.64
N MET A 45 -10.34 8.14 -15.33
CA MET A 45 -9.89 8.35 -16.70
C MET A 45 -11.11 8.41 -17.63
N THR A 46 -11.21 9.46 -18.45
CA THR A 46 -12.36 9.70 -19.32
C THR A 46 -12.09 9.36 -20.77
N ASP A 47 -10.82 9.30 -21.15
CA ASP A 47 -10.42 9.07 -22.52
C ASP A 47 -10.16 7.57 -22.71
N GLN A 48 -10.67 7.02 -23.81
CA GLN A 48 -10.51 5.61 -24.17
C GLN A 48 -10.05 5.47 -25.63
N SER A 49 -9.18 4.51 -25.90
CA SER A 49 -8.82 4.11 -27.26
C SER A 49 -8.60 2.61 -27.34
N ALA A 50 -9.10 1.98 -28.40
CA ALA A 50 -8.76 0.61 -28.73
C ALA A 50 -7.33 0.47 -29.25
N ASP A 51 -6.71 1.60 -29.62
CA ASP A 51 -5.36 1.66 -30.17
C ASP A 51 -4.66 2.96 -29.76
N TRP A 52 -4.30 3.05 -28.48
CA TRP A 52 -3.82 4.27 -27.83
C TRP A 52 -2.55 4.85 -28.45
N CYS A 53 -1.70 4.05 -29.09
CA CYS A 53 -0.46 4.52 -29.72
C CYS A 53 -0.22 3.95 -31.14
N GLY A 54 -1.25 3.43 -31.80
CA GLY A 54 -1.09 2.80 -33.12
C GLY A 54 -0.40 1.43 -33.06
N ALA A 55 -0.45 0.76 -31.91
CA ALA A 55 0.23 -0.51 -31.64
C ALA A 55 -0.69 -1.59 -31.04
N GLY A 56 -2.00 -1.47 -31.20
CA GLY A 56 -2.99 -2.41 -30.66
C GLY A 56 -3.10 -2.39 -29.13
N LEU A 57 -2.82 -1.23 -28.51
CA LEU A 57 -2.95 -1.07 -27.07
C LEU A 57 -4.31 -0.48 -26.72
N ALA A 58 -5.18 -1.30 -26.14
CA ALA A 58 -6.44 -0.80 -25.58
C ALA A 58 -6.14 -0.05 -24.28
N ALA A 59 -6.66 1.16 -24.11
CA ALA A 59 -6.34 1.94 -22.92
C ALA A 59 -7.41 2.91 -22.46
N TRP A 60 -7.31 3.20 -21.17
CA TRP A 60 -7.89 4.36 -20.50
C TRP A 60 -6.79 5.36 -20.20
N GLY A 61 -7.08 6.66 -20.36
CA GLY A 61 -6.17 7.75 -20.04
C GLY A 61 -6.90 9.06 -19.74
N ASN A 62 -6.12 10.14 -19.62
CA ASN A 62 -6.65 11.48 -19.39
C ASN A 62 -5.81 12.53 -20.13
N GLY A 63 -6.04 12.62 -21.44
CA GLY A 63 -5.39 13.49 -22.42
C GLY A 63 -4.53 12.73 -23.43
N THR A 64 -3.51 13.40 -23.97
CA THR A 64 -2.72 12.91 -25.11
C THR A 64 -1.76 11.77 -24.75
N VAL A 65 -1.55 10.86 -25.70
CA VAL A 65 -0.60 9.75 -25.67
C VAL A 65 0.79 10.19 -25.22
N GLY A 66 1.41 9.44 -24.31
CA GLY A 66 2.80 9.63 -23.89
C GLY A 66 3.05 10.72 -22.85
N SER A 67 2.10 11.63 -22.61
CA SER A 67 2.24 12.70 -21.61
C SER A 67 1.27 12.58 -20.43
N THR A 68 0.35 11.61 -20.46
CA THR A 68 -0.74 11.48 -19.50
C THR A 68 -0.74 10.11 -18.83
N PRO A 69 -1.26 10.02 -17.58
CA PRO A 69 -1.38 8.73 -16.93
C PRO A 69 -2.34 7.84 -17.72
N CYS A 70 -1.96 6.60 -17.98
CA CYS A 70 -2.81 5.64 -18.67
C CYS A 70 -2.66 4.21 -18.15
N VAL A 71 -3.77 3.49 -18.23
CA VAL A 71 -3.87 2.04 -18.01
C VAL A 71 -4.06 1.41 -19.37
N LEU A 72 -3.12 0.59 -19.81
CA LEU A 72 -3.12 -0.02 -21.13
C LEU A 72 -3.18 -1.54 -21.03
N LYS A 73 -3.77 -2.22 -22.00
CA LYS A 73 -3.61 -3.65 -22.23
C LYS A 73 -3.06 -3.85 -23.61
N ASN A 74 -1.98 -4.62 -23.69
CA ASN A 74 -1.45 -5.04 -24.98
C ASN A 74 -2.37 -6.10 -25.58
N ASN A 75 -3.27 -5.69 -26.47
CA ASN A 75 -4.12 -6.60 -27.24
C ASN A 75 -3.50 -6.97 -28.59
N SER A 76 -2.33 -6.40 -28.93
CA SER A 76 -1.59 -6.84 -30.10
C SER A 76 -1.04 -8.25 -29.86
N GLY A 77 -1.01 -9.07 -30.90
CA GLY A 77 -0.42 -10.40 -30.83
C GLY A 77 1.11 -10.41 -30.67
N ALA A 78 1.73 -9.24 -30.46
CA ALA A 78 3.18 -9.05 -30.39
C ALA A 78 3.59 -8.22 -29.17
N ALA A 79 4.85 -8.35 -28.74
CA ALA A 79 5.37 -7.51 -27.68
C ALA A 79 5.56 -6.06 -28.16
N PHE A 80 5.23 -5.08 -27.31
CA PHE A 80 5.41 -3.65 -27.60
C PHE A 80 6.22 -3.00 -26.48
N ALA A 81 7.39 -2.43 -26.80
CA ALA A 81 8.29 -1.78 -25.82
C ALA A 81 8.57 -2.63 -24.56
N GLY A 82 8.65 -3.96 -24.72
CA GLY A 82 8.83 -4.92 -23.63
C GLY A 82 7.55 -5.38 -22.92
N TRP A 83 6.38 -4.82 -23.25
CA TRP A 83 5.08 -5.31 -22.77
C TRP A 83 4.62 -6.50 -23.61
N THR A 84 4.49 -7.66 -22.96
CA THR A 84 3.98 -8.86 -23.62
C THR A 84 2.47 -8.77 -23.90
N PRO A 85 1.97 -9.45 -24.93
CA PRO A 85 0.54 -9.57 -25.19
C PRO A 85 -0.25 -10.02 -23.96
N GLY A 86 -1.45 -9.47 -23.81
CA GLY A 86 -2.41 -9.87 -22.79
C GLY A 86 -2.07 -9.42 -21.37
N VAL A 87 -1.18 -8.44 -21.19
CA VAL A 87 -0.81 -7.90 -19.87
C VAL A 87 -1.19 -6.42 -19.73
N LEU A 88 -1.55 -5.99 -18.52
CA LEU A 88 -1.81 -4.59 -18.21
C LEU A 88 -0.50 -3.79 -18.01
N GLY A 89 -0.39 -2.66 -18.68
CA GLY A 89 0.61 -1.62 -18.49
C GLY A 89 0.03 -0.44 -17.69
N LEU A 90 0.88 0.14 -16.84
CA LEU A 90 0.60 1.36 -16.09
C LEU A 90 1.67 2.38 -16.47
N HIS A 91 1.28 3.46 -17.14
CA HIS A 91 2.20 4.51 -17.56
C HIS A 91 1.90 5.81 -16.81
N PRO A 92 2.89 6.42 -16.12
CA PRO A 92 2.72 7.71 -15.45
C PRO A 92 2.62 8.87 -16.45
N GLY A 93 1.98 9.98 -16.06
CA GLY A 93 1.98 11.22 -16.84
C GLY A 93 3.28 12.02 -16.69
N ALA A 94 3.47 13.01 -17.56
CA ALA A 94 4.69 13.83 -17.66
C ALA A 94 5.05 14.63 -16.39
N THR A 95 4.12 14.78 -15.44
CA THR A 95 4.34 15.46 -14.15
C THR A 95 4.31 14.49 -12.96
N GLY A 96 4.51 13.19 -13.18
CA GLY A 96 4.43 12.19 -12.12
C GLY A 96 3.01 11.82 -11.69
N ARG A 97 2.00 12.19 -12.50
CA ARG A 97 0.61 11.73 -12.32
C ARG A 97 0.56 10.21 -12.45
N GLN A 98 -0.08 9.52 -11.52
CA GLN A 98 -0.06 8.07 -11.45
C GLN A 98 -1.35 7.45 -11.98
N PRO A 99 -1.28 6.40 -12.81
CA PRO A 99 -2.44 5.57 -13.10
C PRO A 99 -2.74 4.67 -11.89
N VAL A 100 -4.03 4.47 -11.62
CA VAL A 100 -4.54 3.65 -10.53
C VAL A 100 -5.66 2.75 -11.07
N VAL A 101 -5.49 1.44 -10.93
CA VAL A 101 -6.54 0.44 -11.19
C VAL A 101 -7.21 0.12 -9.86
N THR A 102 -8.51 0.37 -9.74
CA THR A 102 -9.23 0.16 -8.49
C THR A 102 -10.27 -0.94 -8.65
N TRP A 103 -10.20 -1.95 -7.78
CA TRP A 103 -11.27 -2.92 -7.58
C TRP A 103 -12.16 -2.47 -6.41
N THR A 104 -13.48 -2.56 -6.60
CA THR A 104 -14.51 -2.30 -5.58
C THR A 104 -15.27 -3.57 -5.32
N ALA A 105 -15.35 -3.99 -4.05
CA ALA A 105 -16.10 -5.19 -3.69
C ALA A 105 -17.58 -5.06 -4.10
N PRO A 106 -18.13 -5.98 -4.91
CA PRO A 106 -19.54 -5.92 -5.31
C PRO A 106 -20.52 -6.12 -4.14
N ALA A 107 -20.06 -6.79 -3.08
CA ALA A 107 -20.80 -7.04 -1.86
C ALA A 107 -19.83 -7.23 -0.68
N ALA A 108 -20.33 -7.09 0.55
CA ALA A 108 -19.59 -7.49 1.74
C ALA A 108 -19.27 -9.00 1.70
N GLY A 109 -18.09 -9.39 2.15
CA GLY A 109 -17.66 -10.79 2.17
C GLY A 109 -16.14 -10.93 2.22
N ASN A 110 -15.68 -12.18 2.24
CA ASN A 110 -14.26 -12.50 2.22
C ASN A 110 -13.74 -12.65 0.79
N TYR A 111 -12.59 -12.06 0.49
CA TYR A 111 -12.02 -12.05 -0.88
C TYR A 111 -10.52 -12.28 -0.85
N THR A 112 -10.01 -13.33 -1.48
CA THR A 112 -8.58 -13.53 -1.67
C THR A 112 -8.05 -12.64 -2.81
N PHE A 113 -6.87 -12.06 -2.64
CA PHE A 113 -6.23 -11.16 -3.60
C PHE A 113 -4.83 -11.67 -3.92
N VAL A 114 -4.53 -11.82 -5.20
CA VAL A 114 -3.19 -12.15 -5.70
C VAL A 114 -2.82 -11.11 -6.73
N SER A 115 -1.66 -10.48 -6.58
CA SER A 115 -1.11 -9.61 -7.60
C SER A 115 0.37 -9.84 -7.84
N SER A 116 0.81 -9.41 -9.02
CA SER A 116 2.22 -9.35 -9.39
C SER A 116 2.45 -8.12 -10.24
N PHE A 117 3.62 -7.52 -10.05
CA PHE A 117 4.04 -6.38 -10.84
C PHE A 117 5.44 -6.61 -11.41
N THR A 118 5.64 -6.15 -12.64
CA THR A 118 6.95 -6.23 -13.31
C THR A 118 7.24 -4.92 -14.00
N LEU A 119 8.40 -4.36 -13.71
CA LEU A 119 8.89 -3.15 -14.37
C LEU A 119 9.24 -3.46 -15.83
N VAL A 120 8.85 -2.56 -16.73
CA VAL A 120 9.17 -2.66 -18.15
C VAL A 120 9.50 -1.26 -18.66
N GLY A 121 10.73 -1.08 -19.14
CA GLY A 121 11.24 0.18 -19.70
C GLY A 121 12.76 0.28 -19.58
N SER A 122 13.41 0.92 -20.55
CA SER A 122 14.88 1.04 -20.66
C SER A 122 15.48 2.28 -19.97
N GLY A 123 14.67 3.05 -19.23
CA GLY A 123 15.04 4.39 -18.74
C GLY A 123 15.39 4.54 -17.26
N GLY A 124 15.30 3.48 -16.43
CA GLY A 124 15.65 3.59 -15.01
C GLY A 124 14.64 4.32 -14.10
N ASP A 125 13.60 4.97 -14.65
CA ASP A 125 12.57 5.72 -13.90
C ASP A 125 11.35 4.86 -13.47
N GLY A 126 11.60 3.60 -13.10
CA GLY A 126 10.56 2.62 -12.75
C GLY A 126 10.02 2.80 -11.33
N VAL A 127 8.82 3.37 -11.19
CA VAL A 127 8.10 3.49 -9.92
C VAL A 127 7.39 2.15 -9.59
N ILE A 128 7.52 1.66 -8.36
CA ILE A 128 6.99 0.35 -7.93
C ILE A 128 5.53 0.50 -7.49
N PRO A 129 4.59 -0.28 -8.03
CA PRO A 129 3.19 -0.11 -7.69
C PRO A 129 2.85 -0.49 -6.25
N SER A 130 2.12 0.41 -5.56
CA SER A 130 1.52 0.20 -4.26
C SER A 130 0.10 -0.35 -4.39
N VAL A 131 -0.26 -1.21 -3.44
CA VAL A 131 -1.62 -1.68 -3.21
C VAL A 131 -2.17 -0.86 -2.05
N THR A 132 -3.18 -0.03 -2.28
CA THR A 132 -3.79 0.85 -1.26
C THR A 132 -5.23 0.44 -1.00
N ARG A 133 -5.59 0.01 0.21
CA ARG A 133 -7.00 -0.17 0.60
C ARG A 133 -7.57 1.15 1.10
N ASN A 134 -8.71 1.57 0.55
CA ASN A 134 -9.47 2.71 1.08
C ASN A 134 -10.45 2.20 2.14
N LEU A 135 -10.15 2.43 3.42
CA LEU A 135 -10.91 1.97 4.60
C LEU A 135 -12.31 2.59 4.78
N GLY A 136 -12.88 3.20 3.74
CA GLY A 136 -14.24 3.77 3.74
C GLY A 136 -15.13 3.38 2.57
N LYS A 137 -14.64 2.55 1.62
CA LYS A 137 -15.39 2.18 0.41
C LYS A 137 -15.29 0.70 0.01
N ASP A 138 -14.58 -0.14 0.77
CA ASP A 138 -14.26 -1.53 0.39
C ASP A 138 -13.54 -1.65 -0.97
N ASN A 139 -12.57 -0.76 -1.20
CA ASN A 139 -11.82 -0.66 -2.46
C ASN A 139 -10.33 -0.96 -2.28
N ILE A 140 -9.73 -1.64 -3.28
CA ILE A 140 -8.28 -1.85 -3.45
C ILE A 140 -7.83 -1.04 -4.66
N GLY A 141 -6.99 -0.03 -4.45
CA GLY A 141 -6.30 0.72 -5.51
C GLY A 141 -4.91 0.15 -5.79
N LEU A 142 -4.56 -0.02 -7.06
CA LEU A 142 -3.28 -0.52 -7.55
C LEU A 142 -2.65 0.58 -8.41
N GLY A 143 -1.61 1.24 -7.94
CA GLY A 143 -0.99 2.36 -8.67
C GLY A 143 0.49 2.51 -8.40
N ASN A 144 1.23 3.11 -9.33
CA ASN A 144 2.68 3.36 -9.20
C ASN A 144 2.96 4.33 -8.02
N GLN A 145 3.70 3.93 -6.98
CA GLN A 145 4.23 4.84 -5.97
C GLN A 145 5.71 4.58 -5.63
N TYR A 146 6.43 5.58 -5.16
CA TYR A 146 7.86 5.41 -4.87
C TYR A 146 8.08 4.38 -3.74
N LEU A 147 9.00 3.44 -4.00
CA LEU A 147 9.68 2.46 -3.11
C LEU A 147 9.09 1.05 -2.91
N GLN A 148 9.89 0.11 -3.43
CA GLN A 148 10.29 -1.25 -3.01
C GLN A 148 9.37 -2.47 -3.22
N THR A 149 10.06 -3.55 -3.60
CA THR A 149 9.66 -4.76 -4.32
C THR A 149 8.66 -5.62 -3.57
N ILE A 150 7.54 -6.02 -4.22
CA ILE A 150 6.53 -6.90 -3.61
C ILE A 150 6.68 -8.34 -4.16
N ALA A 151 6.87 -9.30 -3.25
CA ALA A 151 6.74 -10.73 -3.51
C ALA A 151 5.24 -11.15 -3.58
N PRO A 152 4.88 -12.19 -4.35
CA PRO A 152 3.48 -12.61 -4.51
C PRO A 152 2.86 -12.99 -3.17
N VAL A 153 1.82 -12.26 -2.74
CA VAL A 153 1.03 -12.59 -1.55
C VAL A 153 0.04 -13.69 -1.92
N ARG A 154 0.16 -14.85 -1.25
CA ARG A 154 -0.83 -15.95 -1.29
C ARG A 154 -1.32 -16.17 0.13
N GLU A 155 -2.29 -15.40 0.59
CA GLU A 155 -2.88 -15.59 1.91
C GLU A 155 -4.42 -15.53 1.85
N PRO A 156 -5.12 -16.34 2.66
CA PRO A 156 -6.57 -16.24 2.82
C PRO A 156 -6.91 -14.91 3.51
N LEU A 157 -7.71 -14.08 2.86
CA LEU A 157 -8.17 -12.82 3.43
C LEU A 157 -9.33 -13.07 4.40
N ALA A 158 -8.98 -13.31 5.65
CA ALA A 158 -9.65 -12.66 6.77
C ALA A 158 -9.06 -11.25 6.95
N ALA A 159 -9.73 -10.37 7.68
CA ALA A 159 -9.55 -8.91 7.74
C ALA A 159 -8.15 -8.32 8.17
N HIS A 160 -7.02 -8.95 7.84
CA HIS A 160 -5.67 -8.54 8.24
C HIS A 160 -4.76 -8.41 7.02
N VAL A 161 -4.80 -7.25 6.36
CA VAL A 161 -3.94 -6.96 5.22
C VAL A 161 -2.74 -6.12 5.68
N ALA A 162 -1.52 -6.62 5.44
CA ALA A 162 -0.31 -5.79 5.44
C ALA A 162 -0.31 -4.97 4.15
N ILE A 163 -0.60 -3.68 4.26
CA ILE A 163 -0.73 -2.74 3.14
C ILE A 163 0.41 -1.74 3.25
N GLN A 164 1.22 -1.63 2.19
CA GLN A 164 2.17 -0.52 2.08
C GLN A 164 1.42 0.69 1.51
N PHE A 165 1.20 1.70 2.35
CA PHE A 165 0.58 2.97 1.96
C PHE A 165 1.60 4.10 2.00
N ASP A 166 1.50 5.04 1.06
CA ASP A 166 2.08 6.36 1.25
C ASP A 166 1.50 6.97 2.53
N MET A 167 2.35 7.60 3.35
CA MET A 167 1.96 8.23 4.61
C MET A 167 0.81 9.22 4.42
N ALA A 168 0.63 9.79 3.22
CA ALA A 168 -0.55 10.60 2.87
C ALA A 168 -1.89 9.87 3.13
N TYR A 169 -1.92 8.55 2.99
CA TYR A 169 -3.08 7.69 3.19
C TYR A 169 -3.13 7.01 4.56
N ALA A 170 -2.13 7.18 5.44
CA ALA A 170 -2.25 6.66 6.81
C ALA A 170 -3.54 7.22 7.45
N PRO A 171 -4.47 6.43 8.01
CA PRO A 171 -5.77 6.94 8.49
C PRO A 171 -5.63 7.65 9.84
N LEU A 172 -4.83 8.72 9.84
CA LEU A 172 -4.47 9.58 10.95
C LEU A 172 -4.77 11.02 10.57
N ALA A 173 -5.25 11.82 11.53
CA ALA A 173 -5.43 13.27 11.31
C ALA A 173 -4.06 13.95 11.09
N LYS A 174 -3.04 13.50 11.82
CA LYS A 174 -1.65 13.93 11.63
C LYS A 174 -0.82 12.79 11.05
N LYS A 175 -0.55 12.86 9.74
CA LYS A 175 0.17 11.81 8.99
C LYS A 175 1.64 11.67 9.41
N GLY A 176 2.29 12.77 9.80
CA GLY A 176 3.72 12.80 10.06
C GLY A 176 4.54 12.64 8.78
N PHE A 177 5.81 12.27 8.92
CA PHE A 177 6.71 12.01 7.80
C PHE A 177 7.80 10.99 8.19
N ILE A 178 8.50 10.48 7.20
CA ILE A 178 9.66 9.59 7.37
C ILE A 178 10.88 10.32 6.81
N PRO A 179 11.71 10.97 7.65
CA PRO A 179 12.95 11.57 7.17
C PRO A 179 13.97 10.48 6.85
N THR A 180 14.89 10.80 5.94
CA THR A 180 16.05 9.97 5.57
C THR A 180 17.24 10.16 6.51
N THR A 181 17.06 10.79 7.68
CA THR A 181 18.16 11.11 8.60
C THR A 181 17.74 10.95 10.06
N ALA A 182 17.40 9.73 10.49
CA ALA A 182 17.28 9.38 11.90
C ALA A 182 18.65 9.35 12.62
N ASN A 183 19.73 9.14 11.86
CA ASN A 183 21.11 9.28 12.34
C ASN A 183 21.64 10.65 11.92
N CYS A 184 22.02 11.48 12.90
CA CYS A 184 22.75 12.70 12.62
C CYS A 184 24.24 12.37 12.39
N CYS A 185 24.91 13.13 11.52
CA CYS A 185 26.34 13.01 11.23
C CYS A 185 26.80 11.65 10.66
N ALA A 186 26.27 11.26 9.49
CA ALA A 186 26.80 10.13 8.70
C ALA A 186 26.86 8.78 9.45
N GLY A 187 26.02 8.57 10.46
CA GLY A 187 25.97 7.33 11.24
C GLY A 187 27.01 7.21 12.36
N TYR A 188 27.79 8.27 12.64
CA TYR A 188 28.69 8.32 13.80
C TYR A 188 27.93 8.35 15.12
N TYR A 189 26.81 9.07 15.13
CA TYR A 189 25.89 9.14 16.25
C TYR A 189 24.64 8.36 15.89
N ARG A 190 24.52 7.17 16.49
CA ARG A 190 23.42 6.25 16.21
C ARG A 190 22.27 6.52 17.17
N LYS A 191 21.06 6.35 16.64
CA LYS A 191 19.86 6.19 17.44
C LYS A 191 19.93 4.92 18.30
N ASP A 192 19.35 4.99 19.49
CA ASP A 192 19.05 3.85 20.33
C ASP A 192 17.69 3.28 19.94
N ASP A 193 17.71 2.09 19.37
CA ASP A 193 16.53 1.34 18.96
C ASP A 193 15.89 0.64 20.16
N TRP A 194 14.57 0.70 20.29
CA TRP A 194 13.86 0.10 21.42
C TRP A 194 12.58 -0.61 20.98
N ALA A 195 12.23 -1.66 21.71
CA ALA A 195 10.98 -2.38 21.59
C ALA A 195 10.42 -2.68 22.99
N LYS A 196 9.13 -2.39 23.22
CA LYS A 196 8.45 -2.74 24.48
C LYS A 196 8.12 -4.23 24.51
N LYS A 197 7.89 -4.76 25.72
CA LYS A 197 7.21 -6.05 25.87
C LYS A 197 5.80 -5.91 25.32
N HIS A 198 5.53 -6.53 24.19
CA HIS A 198 4.28 -6.40 23.45
C HIS A 198 4.01 -7.70 22.68
N PRO A 199 2.74 -8.14 22.48
CA PRO A 199 2.42 -9.35 21.73
C PRO A 199 3.05 -9.43 20.33
N ILE A 200 3.21 -8.29 19.65
CA ILE A 200 3.92 -8.19 18.36
C ILE A 200 5.37 -8.74 18.45
N PHE A 201 6.01 -8.61 19.61
CA PHE A 201 7.36 -9.11 19.88
C PHE A 201 7.37 -10.43 20.67
N ASP A 202 6.25 -11.15 20.75
CA ASP A 202 6.18 -12.42 21.49
C ASP A 202 7.13 -13.49 20.90
N GLY A 203 7.91 -14.12 21.78
CA GLY A 203 8.97 -15.04 21.42
C GLY A 203 10.22 -14.39 20.82
N LEU A 204 10.32 -13.05 20.84
CA LEU A 204 11.47 -12.29 20.33
C LEU A 204 12.09 -11.40 21.42
N PRO A 205 13.41 -11.11 21.37
CA PRO A 205 14.06 -10.22 22.33
C PRO A 205 13.39 -8.84 22.36
N SER A 206 12.82 -8.44 23.50
CA SER A 206 12.10 -7.17 23.65
C SER A 206 11.99 -6.75 25.12
N GLY A 207 11.50 -5.54 25.38
CA GLY A 207 11.35 -4.96 26.72
C GLY A 207 12.40 -3.92 27.11
N GLY A 208 13.06 -3.31 26.12
CA GLY A 208 14.14 -2.34 26.31
C GLY A 208 14.78 -1.97 24.99
N ILE A 209 16.09 -1.67 25.02
CA ILE A 209 16.90 -1.46 23.81
C ILE A 209 16.95 -2.75 23.00
N MET A 210 16.78 -2.64 21.68
CA MET A 210 16.82 -3.77 20.75
C MET A 210 18.25 -4.27 20.58
N ASP A 211 18.42 -5.59 20.60
CA ASP A 211 19.70 -6.22 20.28
C ASP A 211 19.94 -6.16 18.76
N LEU A 212 20.87 -5.32 18.33
CA LEU A 212 21.22 -5.20 16.92
C LEU A 212 21.91 -6.45 16.37
N HIS A 213 22.46 -7.35 17.20
CA HIS A 213 22.89 -8.65 16.70
C HIS A 213 21.71 -9.44 16.14
N TYR A 214 20.55 -9.34 16.80
CA TYR A 214 19.33 -10.02 16.43
C TYR A 214 18.54 -9.26 15.35
N TYR A 215 18.43 -7.94 15.43
CA TYR A 215 17.53 -7.14 14.58
C TYR A 215 18.20 -6.29 13.49
N ARG A 216 19.52 -6.38 13.28
CA ARG A 216 20.24 -5.49 12.33
C ARG A 216 19.65 -5.43 10.91
N ASN A 217 19.09 -6.54 10.41
CA ASN A 217 18.53 -6.57 9.06
C ASN A 217 17.11 -5.96 9.02
N ILE A 218 16.43 -5.98 10.17
CA ILE A 218 15.03 -5.56 10.34
C ILE A 218 14.93 -4.07 10.65
N VAL A 219 15.85 -3.53 11.45
CA VAL A 219 15.82 -2.12 11.85
C VAL A 219 16.31 -1.25 10.69
N PRO A 220 15.55 -0.24 10.24
CA PRO A 220 16.02 0.72 9.26
C PRO A 220 17.24 1.49 9.76
N THR A 221 18.19 1.71 8.85
CA THR A 221 19.41 2.45 9.20
C THR A 221 19.12 3.93 9.46
N ASP A 222 18.29 4.56 8.63
CA ASP A 222 18.14 6.02 8.55
C ASP A 222 16.69 6.51 8.59
N LYS A 223 15.72 5.60 8.52
CA LYS A 223 14.29 5.92 8.49
C LYS A 223 13.65 5.70 9.86
N VAL A 224 12.85 6.64 10.32
CA VAL A 224 11.98 6.49 11.49
C VAL A 224 10.73 7.33 11.28
N MET A 225 9.56 6.89 11.76
CA MET A 225 8.37 7.72 11.59
C MET A 225 8.34 8.82 12.64
N MET A 226 8.25 10.07 12.19
CA MET A 226 8.29 11.25 13.05
C MET A 226 7.02 12.10 12.93
N GLN A 227 6.71 12.80 14.01
CA GLN A 227 5.60 13.75 14.08
C GLN A 227 4.24 13.19 13.64
N MET A 228 4.04 11.88 13.76
CA MET A 228 2.74 11.25 13.54
C MET A 228 1.76 11.64 14.66
N GLN A 229 0.47 11.44 14.42
CA GLN A 229 -0.51 11.30 15.50
C GLN A 229 0.00 10.25 16.50
N ASN A 230 -0.23 10.50 17.79
CA ASN A 230 0.14 9.55 18.84
C ASN A 230 -0.58 8.22 18.61
N PRO A 231 0.14 7.09 18.64
CA PRO A 231 -0.50 5.77 18.60
C PRO A 231 -1.25 5.50 19.90
N ASP A 232 -2.27 4.65 19.83
CA ASP A 232 -2.86 4.03 21.01
C ASP A 232 -1.83 3.16 21.73
N GLU A 233 -0.93 2.51 20.99
CA GLU A 233 0.20 1.75 21.53
C GLU A 233 1.48 2.04 20.77
N ALA A 234 2.44 2.69 21.43
CA ALA A 234 3.80 2.82 20.91
C ALA A 234 4.58 1.53 21.23
N VAL A 235 4.85 0.73 20.19
CA VAL A 235 5.37 -0.64 20.34
C VAL A 235 6.90 -0.68 20.21
N ALA A 236 7.43 -0.08 19.16
CA ALA A 236 8.87 0.00 18.90
C ALA A 236 9.22 1.33 18.23
N GLY A 237 10.45 1.79 18.44
CA GLY A 237 10.91 3.07 17.92
C GLY A 237 12.39 3.29 18.13
N ALA A 238 12.81 4.53 17.93
CA ALA A 238 14.18 4.93 18.14
C ALA A 238 14.26 6.31 18.76
N ILE A 239 15.33 6.51 19.53
CA ILE A 239 15.65 7.79 20.18
C ILE A 239 17.10 8.13 19.87
N ASN A 240 17.35 9.35 19.45
CA ASN A 240 18.68 9.94 19.37
C ASN A 240 18.80 10.98 20.47
N ALA A 241 19.63 10.71 21.47
CA ALA A 241 19.79 11.55 22.66
C ALA A 241 21.09 12.39 22.67
N CYS A 242 21.94 12.30 21.64
CA CYS A 242 23.27 12.91 21.68
C CYS A 242 23.41 14.23 20.91
N LEU A 243 22.78 14.37 19.73
CA LEU A 243 22.84 15.58 18.90
C LEU A 243 21.52 15.78 18.17
N ASP A 244 21.02 17.03 18.13
CA ASP A 244 19.74 17.47 17.55
C ASP A 244 18.45 16.87 18.15
N TYR A 245 18.57 15.96 19.13
CA TYR A 245 17.48 15.31 19.88
C TYR A 245 16.27 14.93 19.03
N ALA A 246 16.26 13.69 18.56
CA ALA A 246 15.17 13.15 17.74
C ALA A 246 14.57 11.90 18.37
N SER A 247 13.27 11.69 18.18
CA SER A 247 12.64 10.42 18.48
C SER A 247 11.54 10.14 17.46
N GLY A 248 11.29 8.85 17.23
CA GLY A 248 10.25 8.41 16.33
C GLY A 248 9.90 6.94 16.56
N LEU A 249 8.91 6.47 15.82
CA LEU A 249 8.40 5.12 15.93
C LEU A 249 8.74 4.27 14.71
N TYR A 250 8.92 2.98 14.97
CA TYR A 250 8.93 1.93 13.97
C TYR A 250 7.58 1.24 13.89
N VAL A 251 6.96 1.00 15.03
CA VAL A 251 5.70 0.26 15.11
C VAL A 251 4.77 1.01 16.06
N GLY A 252 3.62 1.42 15.53
CA GLY A 252 2.52 2.00 16.29
C GLY A 252 1.21 1.28 15.99
N VAL A 253 0.43 1.00 17.05
CA VAL A 253 -0.95 0.51 16.92
C VAL A 253 -1.89 1.69 17.07
N TYR A 254 -2.90 1.74 16.21
CA TYR A 254 -3.89 2.79 16.17
C TYR A 254 -5.29 2.18 16.10
N LYS A 255 -6.24 2.78 16.81
CA LYS A 255 -7.65 2.45 16.73
C LYS A 255 -8.34 3.29 15.68
N LEU A 256 -9.28 2.69 14.97
CA LEU A 256 -10.13 3.38 14.01
C LEU A 256 -11.49 2.69 13.98
N GLY A 257 -12.53 3.40 14.43
CA GLY A 257 -13.84 2.79 14.68
C GLY A 257 -13.74 1.67 15.71
N GLY A 258 -14.44 0.56 15.47
CA GLY A 258 -14.35 -0.66 16.27
C GLY A 258 -13.08 -1.48 16.09
N GLY A 259 -12.26 -1.13 15.10
CA GLY A 259 -11.07 -1.87 14.71
C GLY A 259 -9.77 -1.21 15.17
N ARG A 260 -8.67 -1.86 14.79
CA ARG A 260 -7.31 -1.35 14.98
C ARG A 260 -6.45 -1.71 13.78
N PHE A 261 -5.38 -0.97 13.58
CA PHE A 261 -4.40 -1.21 12.54
C PHE A 261 -2.99 -0.91 13.07
N VAL A 262 -1.99 -1.50 12.42
CA VAL A 262 -0.57 -1.28 12.72
C VAL A 262 0.04 -0.46 11.60
N ILE A 263 0.80 0.57 11.95
CA ILE A 263 1.74 1.21 11.04
C ILE A 263 3.14 0.70 11.39
N ASN A 264 3.81 0.12 10.40
CA ASN A 264 5.14 -0.48 10.53
C ASN A 264 6.14 0.19 9.57
N ASN A 265 7.32 0.50 10.08
CA ASN A 265 8.48 0.97 9.33
C ASN A 265 9.71 0.06 9.58
N LEU A 266 9.56 -1.12 10.18
CA LEU A 266 10.61 -2.13 10.17
C LEU A 266 10.69 -2.78 8.78
N GLN A 267 11.89 -3.18 8.37
CA GLN A 267 12.17 -3.86 7.10
C GLN A 267 11.70 -5.32 7.12
N ILE A 268 10.44 -5.56 7.46
CA ILE A 268 9.88 -6.90 7.61
C ILE A 268 9.71 -7.54 6.24
N LEU A 269 9.08 -6.84 5.29
CA LEU A 269 8.73 -7.40 3.99
C LEU A 269 9.97 -7.73 3.15
N GLU A 270 10.99 -6.89 3.24
CA GLU A 270 12.27 -7.00 2.56
C GLU A 270 13.08 -8.21 3.05
N ASN A 271 12.77 -8.73 4.24
CA ASN A 271 13.49 -9.81 4.90
C ASN A 271 12.64 -11.08 5.10
N LEU A 272 11.45 -11.17 4.49
CA LEU A 272 10.67 -12.41 4.50
C LEU A 272 11.41 -13.53 3.75
N GLY A 273 11.32 -14.75 4.28
CA GLY A 273 12.04 -15.93 3.78
C GLY A 273 13.56 -15.94 4.04
N THR A 274 14.14 -14.84 4.54
CA THR A 274 15.59 -14.73 4.79
C THR A 274 15.92 -14.46 6.26
N ASP A 275 15.07 -13.72 6.98
CA ASP A 275 15.26 -13.41 8.40
C ASP A 275 14.10 -13.98 9.25
N PRO A 276 14.38 -14.93 10.17
CA PRO A 276 13.36 -15.50 11.05
C PRO A 276 12.65 -14.46 11.93
N ALA A 277 13.31 -13.35 12.26
CA ALA A 277 12.70 -12.28 13.04
C ALA A 277 11.61 -11.56 12.24
N ALA A 278 11.82 -11.35 10.93
CA ALA A 278 10.80 -10.76 10.04
C ALA A 278 9.55 -11.64 9.98
N GLU A 279 9.73 -12.94 9.76
CA GLU A 279 8.65 -13.94 9.72
C GLU A 279 7.83 -13.94 11.01
N ARG A 280 8.51 -13.96 12.16
CA ARG A 280 7.85 -13.99 13.46
C ARG A 280 7.13 -12.68 13.76
N LEU A 281 7.74 -11.53 13.47
CA LEU A 281 7.13 -10.22 13.64
C LEU A 281 5.85 -10.09 12.82
N LEU A 282 5.87 -10.48 11.54
CA LEU A 282 4.68 -10.43 10.70
C LEU A 282 3.54 -11.30 11.26
N ARG A 283 3.84 -12.55 11.62
CA ARG A 283 2.83 -13.46 12.21
C ARG A 283 2.26 -12.93 13.51
N ASN A 284 3.12 -12.40 14.38
CA ASN A 284 2.68 -11.79 15.63
C ASN A 284 1.83 -10.55 15.40
N MET A 285 2.15 -9.70 14.41
CA MET A 285 1.30 -8.56 14.01
C MET A 285 -0.07 -9.03 13.53
N LEU A 286 -0.12 -10.04 12.66
CA LEU A 286 -1.38 -10.61 12.18
C LEU A 286 -2.21 -11.19 13.33
N ASN A 287 -1.60 -12.02 14.19
CA ASN A 287 -2.26 -12.59 15.36
C ASN A 287 -2.77 -11.50 16.32
N TYR A 288 -2.00 -10.43 16.50
CA TYR A 288 -2.38 -9.30 17.35
C TYR A 288 -3.60 -8.55 16.78
N LEU A 289 -3.67 -8.38 15.47
CA LEU A 289 -4.81 -7.77 14.79
C LEU A 289 -6.03 -8.70 14.73
N ALA A 290 -5.82 -10.02 14.77
CA ALA A 290 -6.85 -11.05 14.69
C ALA A 290 -7.60 -11.33 16.01
N VAL A 291 -7.20 -10.71 17.11
CA VAL A 291 -7.85 -10.91 18.43
C VAL A 291 -9.37 -10.64 18.37
N ASP A 292 -9.81 -9.75 17.48
CA ASP A 292 -11.21 -9.35 17.32
C ASP A 292 -11.89 -9.96 16.08
N GLU A 293 -11.26 -10.91 15.38
CA GLU A 293 -11.75 -11.45 14.09
C GLU A 293 -13.15 -12.07 14.18
N ASN A 294 -13.46 -12.73 15.29
CA ASN A 294 -14.76 -13.38 15.50
C ASN A 294 -15.87 -12.43 15.95
N LYS A 295 -15.57 -11.13 16.12
CA LYS A 295 -16.59 -10.15 16.48
C LYS A 295 -17.40 -9.77 15.24
N PRO A 296 -18.72 -9.58 15.36
CA PRO A 296 -19.51 -9.07 14.26
C PRO A 296 -18.99 -7.69 13.84
N PRO A 297 -19.01 -7.35 12.54
CA PRO A 297 -18.65 -6.02 12.08
C PRO A 297 -19.47 -4.95 12.83
N GLU A 298 -18.78 -3.97 13.40
CA GLU A 298 -19.44 -2.87 14.07
C GLU A 298 -20.13 -1.96 13.05
N GLN A 299 -21.32 -1.48 13.39
CA GLN A 299 -22.04 -0.53 12.56
C GLN A 299 -21.29 0.80 12.51
N LEU A 300 -21.09 1.35 11.32
CA LEU A 300 -20.37 2.61 11.17
C LEU A 300 -21.10 3.74 11.93
N PRO A 301 -20.36 4.59 12.68
CA PRO A 301 -20.93 5.76 13.32
C PRO A 301 -21.65 6.69 12.32
N ALA A 302 -22.69 7.39 12.77
CA ALA A 302 -23.43 8.33 11.92
C ALA A 302 -22.54 9.46 11.36
N ASP A 303 -21.49 9.83 12.09
CA ASP A 303 -20.50 10.86 11.75
C ASP A 303 -19.30 10.32 10.96
N TRP A 304 -19.34 9.07 10.47
CA TRP A 304 -18.19 8.42 9.84
C TRP A 304 -17.59 9.20 8.66
N ASN A 305 -18.45 9.79 7.83
CA ASN A 305 -17.99 10.61 6.70
C ASN A 305 -17.26 11.88 7.14
N GLU A 306 -17.65 12.47 8.27
CA GLU A 306 -16.99 13.66 8.84
C GLU A 306 -15.62 13.27 9.38
N LYS A 307 -15.54 12.14 10.11
CA LYS A 307 -14.26 11.56 10.54
C LYS A 307 -13.31 11.31 9.38
N LEU A 308 -13.79 10.74 8.28
CA LEU A 308 -12.97 10.52 7.07
C LEU A 308 -12.42 11.84 6.51
N ILE A 309 -13.24 12.90 6.48
CA ILE A 309 -12.78 14.23 6.04
C ILE A 309 -11.71 14.77 6.98
N GLU A 310 -11.89 14.66 8.29
CA GLU A 310 -10.89 15.08 9.30
C GLU A 310 -9.55 14.37 9.14
N ILE A 311 -9.57 13.08 8.79
CA ILE A 311 -8.35 12.31 8.49
C ILE A 311 -7.87 12.46 7.04
N GLY A 312 -8.40 13.43 6.28
CA GLY A 312 -7.91 13.81 4.95
C GLY A 312 -8.44 12.96 3.78
N TYR A 313 -9.46 12.14 4.01
CA TYR A 313 -10.16 11.39 2.97
C TYR A 313 -11.34 12.22 2.48
N SER A 314 -11.15 12.93 1.37
CA SER A 314 -12.17 13.81 0.82
C SER A 314 -13.42 13.03 0.35
N LYS A 315 -14.58 13.65 0.55
CA LYS A 315 -15.85 13.22 -0.04
C LYS A 315 -15.76 13.45 -1.56
N GLY A 316 -15.29 12.44 -2.30
CA GLY A 316 -15.32 12.47 -3.76
C GLY A 316 -16.75 12.73 -4.25
N ALA A 317 -16.89 13.76 -5.07
CA ALA A 317 -18.12 14.23 -5.69
C ALA A 317 -18.99 13.11 -6.28
N ARG A 318 -20.30 13.34 -6.22
CA ARG A 318 -21.34 12.56 -6.89
C ARG A 318 -21.09 12.47 -8.39
#